data_AF-A0A3M7Q029-F1
#
_entry.id   AF-A0A3M7Q029-F1
#
_cell.length_a   1.000
_cell.length_b   1.000
_cell.length_c   1.000
_cell.angle_alpha   90.00
_cell.angle_beta   90.00
_cell.angle_gamma   90.00
#
_symmetry.space_group_name_H-M   'P 1'
#
loop_
_entity.id
_entity.type
_entity.pdbx_description
1 polymer ?
#
loop_
_entity_poly.entity_id
_entity_poly.type
_entity_poly.pdbx_seq_one_letter_code
_entity_poly.pdbx_strand_id
1 'polypeptide(L)'
;ITVPISITLFVLSSYVLLGGIFFKTLEEWTVIEGVYFCFITLSTIGLGDYVPGNSINDSDTQAELKLVGCSLYLLMGLSLLAMCFNLMQEEVTAKFKKLAVRLGIIDDPNYCFKNKKWLVDQRAGVFVQKRPEICGKKI
;
A
#
# COMPACT_ATOMS: atom_id res chain seq x y z
N ILE A 1 -2.46 20.34 -3.86
CA ILE A 1 -1.05 19.92 -3.94
C ILE A 1 -1.06 18.60 -4.69
N THR A 2 -0.62 18.58 -5.94
CA THR A 2 -0.60 17.35 -6.75
C THR A 2 0.63 16.57 -6.32
N VAL A 3 0.45 15.48 -5.57
CA VAL A 3 1.56 14.62 -5.20
C VAL A 3 1.84 13.74 -6.41
N PRO A 4 2.96 13.94 -7.14
CA PRO A 4 3.23 13.15 -8.32
C PRO A 4 3.39 11.68 -7.93
N ILE A 5 2.74 10.80 -8.70
CA ILE A 5 2.84 9.32 -8.64
C ILE A 5 4.30 8.85 -8.51
N SER A 6 5.22 9.59 -9.12
CA SER A 6 6.66 9.33 -9.02
C SER A 6 7.19 9.31 -7.58
N ILE A 7 6.71 10.19 -6.70
CA ILE A 7 7.18 10.26 -5.30
C ILE A 7 6.70 9.03 -4.53
N THR A 8 5.43 8.66 -4.66
CA THR A 8 4.87 7.45 -4.02
C THR A 8 5.57 6.18 -4.49
N LEU A 9 5.91 6.07 -5.78
CA LEU A 9 6.69 4.95 -6.29
C LEU A 9 8.11 4.93 -5.72
N PHE A 10 8.75 6.09 -5.60
CA PHE A 10 10.08 6.20 -5.02
C PHE A 10 10.10 5.80 -3.54
N VAL A 11 9.09 6.21 -2.77
CA VAL A 11 8.93 5.83 -1.35
C VAL A 11 8.72 4.32 -1.19
N LEU A 12 7.88 3.70 -2.03
CA LEU A 12 7.71 2.24 -1.99
C LEU A 12 9.00 1.51 -2.38
N SER A 13 9.70 1.99 -3.41
CA SER A 13 10.96 1.39 -3.84
C SER A 13 12.04 1.50 -2.76
N SER A 14 12.19 2.66 -2.10
CA SER A 14 13.17 2.82 -1.03
C SER A 14 12.81 1.98 0.20
N TYR A 15 11.52 1.83 0.51
CA TYR A 15 11.04 0.98 1.59
C TYR A 15 11.42 -0.50 1.39
N VAL A 16 11.26 -1.03 0.17
CA VAL A 16 11.68 -2.40 -0.18
C VAL A 16 13.19 -2.57 -0.06
N LEU A 17 13.98 -1.62 -0.55
CA LEU A 17 15.45 -1.67 -0.47
C LEU A 17 15.94 -1.64 0.97
N LEU A 18 15.34 -0.80 1.82
CA LEU A 18 15.63 -0.75 3.26
C LEU A 18 15.27 -2.07 3.94
N GLY A 19 14.15 -2.68 3.58
CA GLY A 19 13.77 -4.01 4.06
C GLY A 19 14.80 -5.07 3.70
N GLY A 20 15.29 -5.09 2.46
CA GLY A 20 16.31 -6.05 2.05
C GLY A 20 17.62 -5.93 2.83
N ILE A 21 18.05 -4.70 3.16
CA ILE A 21 19.23 -4.48 4.02
C ILE A 21 18.95 -4.92 5.47
N PHE A 22 17.75 -4.64 5.98
CA PHE A 22 17.32 -5.06 7.32
C PHE A 22 17.29 -6.60 7.45
N PHE A 23 16.71 -7.30 6.48
CA PHE A 23 16.66 -8.77 6.46
C PHE A 23 18.04 -9.40 6.23
N LYS A 24 18.94 -8.76 5.47
CA LYS A 24 20.35 -9.18 5.39
C LYS A 24 20.99 -9.26 6.77
N THR A 25 20.75 -8.26 7.63
CA THR A 25 21.35 -8.24 8.97
C THR A 25 20.70 -9.19 9.96
N LEU A 26 19.44 -9.59 9.74
CA LEU A 26 18.70 -10.49 10.64
C LEU A 26 18.88 -11.98 10.29
N GLU A 27 18.83 -12.33 9.02
CA GLU A 27 18.79 -13.73 8.55
C GLU A 27 20.04 -14.14 7.75
N GLU A 28 21.04 -13.27 7.67
CA GLU A 28 22.24 -13.43 6.82
C GLU A 28 21.92 -13.67 5.33
N TRP A 29 20.71 -13.36 4.88
CA TRP A 29 20.32 -13.44 3.47
C TRP A 29 21.09 -12.44 2.63
N THR A 30 21.19 -12.70 1.32
CA THR A 30 21.68 -11.70 0.40
C THR A 30 20.69 -10.53 0.30
N VAL A 31 21.19 -9.33 -0.03
CA VAL A 31 20.32 -8.14 -0.21
C VAL A 31 19.24 -8.40 -1.27
N ILE A 32 19.57 -9.17 -2.31
CA ILE A 32 18.64 -9.53 -3.38
C ILE A 32 17.50 -10.41 -2.84
N GLU A 33 17.81 -11.44 -2.04
CA GLU A 33 16.80 -12.31 -1.42
C GLU A 33 15.90 -11.54 -0.45
N GLY A 34 16.48 -10.64 0.36
CA GLY A 34 15.71 -9.77 1.25
C GLY A 34 14.78 -8.80 0.48
N VAL A 35 15.26 -8.20 -0.61
CA VAL A 35 14.45 -7.33 -1.48
C VAL A 35 13.32 -8.13 -2.14
N TYR A 36 13.62 -9.34 -2.61
CA TYR A 36 12.64 -10.24 -3.21
C TYR A 36 11.54 -10.61 -2.21
N PHE A 37 11.91 -11.02 -1.00
CA PHE A 37 10.98 -11.31 0.08
C PHE A 37 10.06 -10.12 0.38
N CYS A 38 10.64 -8.92 0.57
CA CYS A 38 9.87 -7.71 0.82
C CYS A 38 8.90 -7.41 -0.33
N PHE A 39 9.35 -7.49 -1.58
CA PHE A 39 8.51 -7.19 -2.74
C PHE A 39 7.35 -8.19 -2.90
N ILE A 40 7.60 -9.48 -2.78
CA ILE A 40 6.59 -10.54 -2.91
C ILE A 40 5.55 -10.45 -1.78
N THR A 41 5.97 -10.09 -0.58
CA THR A 41 5.07 -9.93 0.57
C THR A 41 4.21 -8.67 0.43
N LEU A 42 4.82 -7.55 0.05
CA LEU A 42 4.13 -6.27 -0.15
C LEU A 42 3.18 -6.28 -1.36
N SER A 43 3.56 -6.97 -2.44
CA SER A 43 2.68 -7.20 -3.59
C SER A 43 1.55 -8.20 -3.30
N THR A 44 1.51 -8.78 -2.10
CA THR A 44 0.54 -9.80 -1.67
C THR A 44 0.57 -11.09 -2.51
N ILE A 45 1.65 -11.31 -3.27
CA ILE A 45 1.86 -12.57 -4.00
C ILE A 45 2.12 -13.70 -2.99
N GLY A 46 2.98 -13.45 -1.98
CA GLY A 46 3.11 -14.31 -0.79
C GLY A 46 3.52 -15.76 -1.08
N LEU A 47 4.54 -15.98 -1.90
CA LEU A 47 4.99 -17.33 -2.29
C LEU A 47 5.41 -18.21 -1.09
N GLY A 48 6.00 -17.60 -0.05
CA GLY A 48 6.40 -18.30 1.18
C GLY A 48 7.65 -19.17 1.04
N ASP A 49 8.47 -18.95 0.00
CA ASP A 49 9.75 -19.60 -0.23
C ASP A 49 10.86 -19.09 0.70
N TYR A 50 10.85 -17.78 0.98
CA TYR A 50 11.70 -17.17 2.00
C TYR A 50 10.83 -16.71 3.17
N VAL A 51 11.08 -17.25 4.36
CA VAL A 51 10.36 -16.88 5.60
C VAL A 51 11.39 -16.77 6.74
N PRO A 52 11.39 -15.65 7.49
CA PRO A 52 12.28 -15.51 8.64
C PRO A 52 11.91 -16.52 9.73
N GLY A 53 12.90 -17.01 10.46
CA GLY A 53 12.73 -18.00 11.54
C GLY A 53 12.81 -19.46 11.09
N ASN A 54 13.15 -19.76 9.83
CA ASN A 54 13.35 -21.14 9.35
C ASN A 54 14.77 -21.69 9.62
N SER A 55 15.65 -20.91 10.23
CA SER A 55 17.01 -21.31 10.59
C SER A 55 16.98 -22.25 11.81
N ILE A 56 17.11 -23.56 11.56
CA ILE A 56 17.03 -24.68 12.53
C ILE A 56 18.07 -24.58 13.69
N ASN A 57 19.04 -23.68 13.61
CA ASN A 57 20.20 -23.63 14.50
C ASN A 57 20.15 -22.53 15.57
N ASP A 58 19.12 -21.67 15.56
CA ASP A 58 19.05 -20.54 16.49
C ASP A 58 18.27 -20.90 17.76
N SER A 59 18.85 -20.56 18.91
CA SER A 59 18.19 -20.63 20.22
C SER A 59 16.80 -19.97 20.20
N ASP A 60 15.80 -20.61 20.80
CA ASP A 60 14.37 -20.23 20.73
C ASP A 60 14.12 -18.71 20.87
N THR A 61 14.88 -18.03 21.72
CA THR A 61 14.77 -16.58 21.96
C THR A 61 15.17 -15.71 20.74
N GLN A 62 16.13 -16.13 19.92
CA GLN A 62 16.56 -15.34 18.75
C GLN A 62 15.61 -15.49 17.56
N ALA A 63 15.02 -16.68 17.38
CA ALA A 63 14.01 -16.91 16.34
C ALA A 63 12.76 -16.03 16.57
N GLU A 64 12.32 -15.89 17.83
CA GLU A 64 11.19 -15.04 18.18
C GLU A 64 11.44 -13.55 17.85
N LEU A 65 12.64 -13.03 18.14
CA LEU A 65 12.97 -11.63 17.84
C LEU A 65 12.97 -11.33 16.33
N LYS A 66 13.45 -12.27 15.50
CA LYS A 66 13.42 -12.15 14.03
C LYS A 66 11.99 -12.13 13.49
N LEU A 67 11.13 -13.00 14.00
CA LEU A 67 9.70 -13.06 13.65
C LEU A 67 8.95 -11.79 14.06
N VAL A 68 9.20 -11.30 15.28
CA VAL A 68 8.62 -10.03 15.77
C VAL A 68 9.08 -8.87 14.89
N GLY A 69 10.37 -8.77 14.59
CA GLY A 69 10.92 -7.76 13.69
C GLY A 69 10.29 -7.79 12.29
N CYS A 70 10.11 -8.97 11.72
CA CYS A 70 9.42 -9.17 10.45
C CYS A 70 7.97 -8.66 10.51
N SER A 71 7.22 -9.06 11.53
CA SER A 71 5.81 -8.68 11.67
C SER A 71 5.63 -7.16 11.77
N LEU A 72 6.47 -6.48 12.57
CA LEU A 72 6.43 -5.02 12.72
C LEU A 72 6.76 -4.31 11.42
N TYR A 73 7.77 -4.80 10.69
CA TYR A 73 8.11 -4.29 9.37
C TYR A 73 6.93 -4.45 8.41
N LEU A 74 6.37 -5.65 8.27
CA LEU A 74 5.26 -5.91 7.35
C LEU A 74 4.01 -5.07 7.66
N LEU A 75 3.66 -4.88 8.93
CA LEU A 75 2.56 -4.02 9.34
C LEU A 75 2.77 -2.57 8.89
N MET A 76 3.99 -2.04 9.08
CA MET A 76 4.34 -0.71 8.61
C MET A 76 4.27 -0.62 7.08
N GLY A 77 4.78 -1.61 6.36
CA GLY A 77 4.79 -1.66 4.91
C GLY A 77 3.39 -1.74 4.29
N LEU A 78 2.50 -2.54 4.88
CA LEU A 78 1.10 -2.63 4.46
C LEU A 78 0.36 -1.32 4.68
N SER A 79 0.65 -0.59 5.77
CA SER A 79 0.07 0.74 6.00
C SER A 79 0.52 1.76 4.92
N LEU A 80 1.79 1.74 4.55
CA LEU A 80 2.35 2.58 3.50
C LEU A 80 1.77 2.23 2.13
N LEU A 81 1.63 0.94 1.83
CA LEU A 81 0.97 0.47 0.61
C LEU A 81 -0.48 0.94 0.53
N ALA A 82 -1.25 0.81 1.62
CA ALA A 82 -2.63 1.27 1.65
C ALA A 82 -2.73 2.78 1.37
N MET A 83 -1.86 3.58 1.99
CA MET A 83 -1.78 5.02 1.71
C MET A 83 -1.41 5.29 0.24
N CYS A 84 -0.42 4.56 -0.30
CA CYS A 84 0.00 4.71 -1.69
C CYS A 84 -1.12 4.34 -2.66
N PHE A 85 -1.83 3.23 -2.44
CA PHE A 85 -2.97 2.83 -3.26
C PHE A 85 -4.11 3.85 -3.20
N ASN A 86 -4.36 4.46 -2.05
CA ASN A 86 -5.35 5.53 -1.92
C ASN A 86 -5.00 6.72 -2.81
N LEU A 87 -3.73 7.15 -2.81
CA LEU A 87 -3.24 8.25 -3.66
C LEU A 87 -3.28 7.88 -5.16
N MET A 88 -2.86 6.66 -5.51
CA MET A 88 -2.92 6.15 -6.88
C MET A 88 -4.35 6.20 -7.43
N GLN A 89 -5.33 5.72 -6.65
CA GLN A 89 -6.73 5.72 -7.06
C GLN A 89 -7.28 7.14 -7.31
N GLU A 90 -6.82 8.14 -6.56
CA GLU A 90 -7.23 9.54 -6.75
C GLU A 90 -6.72 10.10 -8.08
N GLU A 91 -5.43 9.90 -8.35
CA GLU A 91 -4.79 10.36 -9.58
C GLU A 91 -5.31 9.61 -10.80
N VAL A 92 -5.46 8.28 -10.72
CA VAL A 92 -6.04 7.45 -11.78
C VAL A 92 -7.43 7.96 -12.12
N THR A 93 -8.29 8.18 -11.12
CA THR A 93 -9.64 8.73 -11.35
C THR A 93 -9.60 10.13 -11.98
N ALA A 94 -8.64 10.99 -11.59
CA ALA A 94 -8.46 12.31 -12.19
C ALA A 94 -8.03 12.25 -13.67
N LYS A 95 -7.10 11.36 -14.01
CA LYS A 95 -6.64 11.14 -15.39
C LYS A 95 -7.74 10.50 -16.24
N PHE A 96 -8.42 9.48 -15.72
CA PHE A 96 -9.54 8.83 -16.40
C PHE A 96 -10.67 9.82 -16.70
N LYS A 97 -10.99 10.74 -15.79
CA LYS A 97 -11.95 11.82 -16.07
C LYS A 97 -11.50 12.72 -17.20
N LYS A 98 -10.22 13.13 -17.20
CA LYS A 98 -9.66 13.98 -18.27
C LYS A 98 -9.66 13.27 -19.63
N LEU A 99 -9.42 11.96 -19.65
CA LEU A 99 -9.50 11.11 -20.84
C LEU A 99 -10.95 10.89 -21.29
N ALA A 100 -11.88 10.62 -20.38
CA ALA A 100 -13.29 10.39 -20.70
C ALA A 100 -13.97 11.64 -21.30
N VAL A 101 -13.62 12.84 -20.81
CA VAL A 101 -14.06 14.11 -21.40
C VAL A 101 -13.43 14.32 -22.78
N ARG A 102 -12.15 13.99 -22.96
CA ARG A 102 -11.48 14.05 -24.28
C ARG A 102 -12.10 13.10 -25.30
N LEU A 103 -12.63 11.97 -24.84
CA LEU A 103 -13.27 10.95 -25.68
C LEU A 103 -14.77 11.20 -25.91
N GLY A 104 -15.37 12.22 -25.30
CA GLY A 104 -16.79 12.54 -25.48
C GLY A 104 -17.76 11.50 -24.88
N ILE A 105 -17.30 10.69 -23.93
CA ILE A 105 -18.11 9.61 -23.32
C ILE A 105 -19.03 10.15 -22.20
N ILE A 106 -18.75 11.34 -21.64
CA ILE A 106 -19.48 11.94 -20.52
C ILE A 106 -19.79 13.40 -20.86
N ASP A 107 -21.08 13.76 -20.86
CA ASP A 107 -21.60 15.06 -21.34
C ASP A 107 -22.27 15.88 -20.21
N ASP A 108 -21.77 15.77 -18.96
CA ASP A 108 -22.38 16.45 -17.81
C ASP A 108 -21.43 17.42 -17.09
N PRO A 109 -21.64 18.75 -17.21
CA PRO A 109 -20.88 19.76 -16.46
C PRO A 109 -21.14 19.76 -14.94
N ASN A 110 -22.08 18.92 -14.46
CA ASN A 110 -22.49 18.81 -13.06
C ASN A 110 -22.01 17.52 -12.37
N TYR A 111 -21.13 16.71 -12.99
CA TYR A 111 -20.54 15.53 -12.34
C TYR A 111 -19.49 15.92 -11.29
N CYS A 112 -19.96 16.60 -10.25
CA CYS A 112 -19.20 17.04 -9.10
C CYS A 112 -18.98 15.82 -8.19
N PHE A 113 -17.84 15.15 -8.37
CA PHE A 113 -17.38 14.15 -7.41
C PHE A 113 -17.00 14.88 -6.12
N LYS A 114 -18.01 15.14 -5.30
CA LYS A 114 -17.87 15.80 -4.01
C LYS A 114 -16.80 15.04 -3.22
N ASN A 115 -15.79 15.82 -2.84
CA ASN A 115 -14.60 15.50 -2.06
C ASN A 115 -14.66 14.15 -1.32
N LYS A 116 -13.63 13.30 -1.49
CA LYS A 116 -13.42 12.10 -0.66
C LYS A 116 -13.29 12.54 0.79
N LYS A 117 -14.41 12.65 1.51
CA LYS A 117 -14.39 12.92 2.94
C LYS A 117 -14.22 11.57 3.61
N TRP A 118 -12.98 11.29 4.02
CA TRP A 118 -12.68 10.22 4.97
C TRP A 118 -13.42 10.56 6.26
N LEU A 119 -14.57 9.92 6.46
CA LEU A 119 -15.27 9.98 7.73
C LEU A 119 -14.74 8.83 8.56
N VAL A 120 -14.12 9.17 9.70
CA VAL A 120 -13.83 8.19 10.75
C VAL A 120 -15.19 7.77 11.30
N ASP A 121 -15.57 6.52 11.06
CA ASP A 121 -16.72 5.93 11.72
C ASP A 121 -16.35 5.69 13.18
N GLN A 122 -16.83 6.56 14.07
CA GLN A 122 -16.53 6.51 15.51
C GLN A 122 -17.04 5.24 16.21
N ARG A 123 -17.85 4.41 15.53
CA ARG A 123 -18.38 3.17 16.09
C ARG A 123 -17.56 1.94 15.72
N ALA A 124 -16.86 1.98 14.58
CA ALA A 124 -16.12 0.84 14.04
C ALA A 124 -14.60 1.02 14.06
N GLY A 125 -14.08 2.25 14.20
CA GLY A 125 -12.62 2.50 14.16
C GLY A 125 -11.97 2.20 12.81
N VAL A 126 -12.78 1.97 11.77
CA VAL A 126 -12.33 1.64 10.40
C VAL A 126 -12.60 2.83 9.49
N PHE A 127 -11.68 3.06 8.54
CA PHE A 127 -11.90 4.00 7.45
C PHE A 127 -12.99 3.45 6.52
N VAL A 128 -14.22 3.97 6.63
CA VAL A 128 -15.32 3.58 5.75
C VAL A 128 -15.36 4.51 4.53
N GLN A 129 -15.13 3.94 3.35
CA GLN A 129 -15.28 4.65 2.09
C GLN A 129 -16.77 4.83 1.76
N LYS A 130 -17.29 6.04 1.94
CA LYS A 130 -18.69 6.36 1.59
C LYS A 130 -18.87 6.28 0.07
N ARG A 131 -19.81 5.46 -0.41
CA ARG A 131 -20.15 5.34 -1.85
C ARG A 131 -20.51 6.74 -2.40
N PRO A 132 -20.00 7.15 -3.57
CA PRO A 132 -20.35 8.45 -4.14
C PRO A 132 -21.87 8.55 -4.36
N GLU A 133 -22.48 9.60 -3.82
CA GLU A 133 -23.88 9.92 -4.05
C GLU A 133 -24.06 10.50 -5.46
N ILE A 134 -25.04 9.99 -6.20
CA ILE A 134 -25.42 10.52 -7.51
C ILE A 134 -26.21 11.80 -7.25
N CYS A 135 -25.64 12.95 -7.62
CA CYS A 135 -26.35 14.23 -7.53
C CYS A 135 -27.48 14.23 -8.56
N GLY A 136 -28.74 14.14 -8.12
CA GLY A 136 -29.88 14.19 -9.03
C GLY A 136 -31.22 13.65 -8.49
N LYS A 137 -31.24 12.84 -7.43
CA LYS A 137 -32.51 12.49 -6.78
C LYS A 137 -32.87 13.56 -5.76
N LYS A 138 -33.59 14.60 -6.19
CA LYS A 138 -34.45 15.37 -5.29
C LYS A 138 -35.38 14.37 -4.61
N ILE A 139 -35.29 14.28 -3.29
CA ILE A 139 -36.43 13.93 -2.44
C ILE A 139 -37.07 15.25 -2.07
#